data_AF-A0ABD6DT17-F1
#
_entry.id   AF-A0ABD6DT17-F1
#
_cell.length_a   1.000
_cell.length_b   1.000
_cell.length_c   1.000
_cell.angle_alpha   90.00
_cell.angle_beta   90.00
_cell.angle_gamma   90.00
#
_symmetry.space_group_name_H-M   'P 1'
#
loop_
_entity.id
_entity.type
_entity.pdbx_description
1 polymer ?
#
loop_
_entity_poly.entity_id
_entity_poly.type
_entity_poly.pdbx_seq_one_letter_code
_entity_poly.pdbx_strand_id
1 'polypeptide(L)'
;MAFDEKEFYKYGKPVGKLFQTLSTSFFDTYEYGRPFGEGVEGECPPDFPESRLGLEFRRVMHNTPVWGDECLQTVQGHVLYHVVSNAKANEDELQAYFDESDGGDHEQALRNLSNAWRDEFAVNDPIEGEAADRMRTAEWRISMAYYAIYKAYSALMRSRFDDILADGRGGTHVRMWKKHRWEMLDELTDSLYVYPFMYFPEGNFSDHWFDWSSPYPDWNSRSSDIDSVLNEKARDSLSEMYRYRQSFHEDPDAPCPTFFDMLLNLRHWANYHRGGVFSRLYGSGLRFAIDEGLRLITFTGLAITEVGLIQSLGYDTVEEEFLAFEQSSKEGVQDSSYFPARRFAVYEQALGD
;
A
#
# COMPACT_ATOMS: atom_id res chain seq x y z
N MET A 1 -28.09 11.31 17.62
CA MET A 1 -28.71 10.15 16.93
C MET A 1 -27.91 8.91 17.30
N ALA A 2 -28.56 7.85 17.77
CA ALA A 2 -27.87 6.57 18.01
C ALA A 2 -27.83 5.80 16.69
N PHE A 3 -26.66 5.57 16.10
CA PHE A 3 -26.53 4.74 14.90
C PHE A 3 -26.95 3.30 15.22
N ASP A 4 -28.00 2.80 14.58
CA ASP A 4 -28.50 1.44 14.79
C ASP A 4 -27.91 0.45 13.77
N GLU A 5 -28.26 -0.83 13.90
CA GLU A 5 -27.85 -1.90 13.00
C GLU A 5 -28.16 -1.58 11.52
N LYS A 6 -29.26 -0.89 11.22
CA LYS A 6 -29.66 -0.56 9.84
C LYS A 6 -28.69 0.43 9.21
N GLU A 7 -28.24 1.43 9.95
CA GLU A 7 -27.22 2.38 9.48
C GLU A 7 -25.89 1.68 9.19
N PHE A 8 -25.49 0.70 10.02
CA PHE A 8 -24.31 -0.12 9.74
C PHE A 8 -24.44 -0.92 8.44
N TYR A 9 -25.55 -1.63 8.24
CA TYR A 9 -25.77 -2.40 7.02
C TYR A 9 -25.83 -1.53 5.76
N LYS A 10 -26.31 -0.29 5.89
CA LYS A 10 -26.40 0.65 4.78
C LYS A 10 -25.06 1.30 4.44
N TYR A 11 -24.28 1.72 5.44
CA TYR A 11 -23.12 2.57 5.23
C TYR A 11 -21.79 1.91 5.58
N GLY A 12 -21.74 1.10 6.63
CA GLY A 12 -20.52 0.43 7.09
C GLY A 12 -20.22 -0.87 6.35
N LYS A 13 -21.23 -1.70 6.09
CA LYS A 13 -21.07 -3.00 5.42
C LYS A 13 -20.44 -2.89 4.02
N PRO A 14 -20.80 -1.93 3.15
CA PRO A 14 -20.12 -1.72 1.87
C PRO A 14 -18.60 -1.52 2.01
N VAL A 15 -18.18 -0.66 2.94
CA VAL A 15 -16.76 -0.40 3.22
C VAL A 15 -16.08 -1.62 3.81
N GLY A 16 -16.72 -2.31 4.77
CA GLY A 16 -16.18 -3.56 5.32
C GLY A 16 -16.00 -4.64 4.26
N LYS A 17 -16.92 -4.75 3.31
CA LYS A 17 -16.80 -5.68 2.17
C LYS A 17 -15.69 -5.29 1.21
N LEU A 18 -15.52 -4.00 0.92
CA LEU A 18 -14.37 -3.53 0.15
C LEU A 18 -13.06 -4.00 0.79
N PHE A 19 -12.90 -3.81 2.10
CA PHE A 19 -11.70 -4.23 2.80
C PHE A 19 -11.52 -5.75 2.86
N GLN A 20 -12.62 -6.51 2.90
CA GLN A 20 -12.57 -7.97 2.78
C GLN A 20 -12.09 -8.41 1.39
N THR A 21 -12.61 -7.79 0.33
CA THR A 21 -12.14 -8.02 -1.05
C THR A 21 -10.69 -7.61 -1.21
N LEU A 22 -10.31 -6.45 -0.66
CA LEU A 22 -8.92 -6.00 -0.66
C LEU A 22 -8.01 -7.01 0.04
N SER A 23 -8.35 -7.42 1.26
CA SER A 23 -7.56 -8.40 2.02
C SER A 23 -7.40 -9.71 1.24
N THR A 24 -8.50 -10.24 0.70
CA THR A 24 -8.49 -11.48 -0.10
C THR A 24 -7.66 -11.35 -1.36
N SER A 25 -7.71 -10.18 -2.01
CA SER A 25 -6.99 -9.98 -3.26
C SER A 25 -5.47 -10.07 -3.11
N PHE A 26 -4.90 -9.69 -1.96
CA PHE A 26 -3.46 -9.88 -1.70
C PHE A 26 -3.07 -11.37 -1.72
N PHE A 27 -3.95 -12.27 -1.29
CA PHE A 27 -3.70 -13.71 -1.43
C PHE A 27 -3.66 -14.11 -2.90
N ASP A 28 -4.67 -13.68 -3.65
CA ASP A 28 -4.78 -14.01 -5.07
C ASP A 28 -3.61 -13.46 -5.89
N THR A 29 -3.04 -12.32 -5.49
CA THR A 29 -1.99 -11.64 -6.25
C THR A 29 -0.58 -11.95 -5.75
N TYR A 30 -0.35 -12.21 -4.47
CA TYR A 30 1.01 -12.44 -3.91
C TYR A 30 1.30 -13.89 -3.50
N GLU A 31 0.27 -14.71 -3.27
CA GLU A 31 0.45 -16.09 -2.79
C GLU A 31 0.19 -17.16 -3.85
N TYR A 32 -0.54 -16.83 -4.93
CA TYR A 32 -0.85 -17.79 -5.98
C TYR A 32 0.41 -18.26 -6.72
N GLY A 33 0.55 -19.58 -6.87
CA GLY A 33 1.68 -20.22 -7.56
C GLY A 33 2.93 -20.44 -6.67
N ARG A 34 2.97 -19.92 -5.43
CA ARG A 34 4.05 -20.23 -4.49
C ARG A 34 4.08 -21.73 -4.16
N PRO A 35 5.24 -22.40 -4.27
CA PRO A 35 5.28 -23.87 -4.28
C PRO A 35 5.31 -24.52 -2.89
N PHE A 36 5.64 -23.76 -1.83
CA PHE A 36 5.82 -24.30 -0.48
C PHE A 36 5.16 -23.38 0.56
N GLY A 37 4.63 -23.94 1.66
CA GLY A 37 4.08 -23.15 2.77
C GLY A 37 3.05 -23.90 3.62
N GLU A 38 2.49 -23.22 4.61
CA GLU A 38 1.52 -23.82 5.54
C GLU A 38 0.27 -24.29 4.78
N GLY A 39 -0.14 -25.54 4.98
CA GLY A 39 -1.32 -26.10 4.29
C GLY A 39 -1.10 -26.50 2.82
N VAL A 40 0.12 -26.40 2.30
CA VAL A 40 0.52 -27.02 1.02
C VAL A 40 1.26 -28.31 1.32
N GLU A 41 0.69 -29.45 0.94
CA GLU A 41 1.38 -30.75 0.98
C GLU A 41 2.43 -30.80 -0.15
N GLY A 42 3.61 -30.22 0.07
CA GLY A 42 4.69 -30.22 -0.90
C GLY A 42 6.03 -29.86 -0.29
N GLU A 43 7.09 -30.55 -0.71
CA GLU A 43 8.46 -30.13 -0.43
C GLU A 43 8.81 -28.90 -1.27
N CYS A 44 9.56 -27.96 -0.68
CA CYS A 44 10.07 -26.81 -1.41
C CYS A 44 10.89 -27.28 -2.62
N PRO A 45 10.63 -26.78 -3.85
CA PRO A 45 11.46 -27.09 -4.99
C PRO A 45 12.93 -26.77 -4.68
N PRO A 46 13.90 -27.64 -5.05
CA PRO A 46 15.30 -27.46 -4.67
C PRO A 46 15.94 -26.14 -5.09
N ASP A 47 15.34 -25.47 -6.07
CA ASP A 47 15.76 -24.21 -6.66
C ASP A 47 14.92 -23.01 -6.26
N PHE A 48 13.84 -23.21 -5.47
CA PHE A 48 13.06 -22.11 -4.94
C PHE A 48 13.78 -21.52 -3.71
N PRO A 49 14.07 -20.21 -3.70
CA PRO A 49 14.68 -19.57 -2.54
C PRO A 49 13.68 -19.48 -1.38
N GLU A 50 13.92 -20.21 -0.28
CA GLU A 50 13.06 -20.13 0.90
C GLU A 50 13.11 -18.75 1.58
N SER A 51 14.21 -18.02 1.40
CA SER A 51 14.35 -16.63 1.83
C SER A 51 15.25 -15.82 0.89
N ARG A 52 15.07 -14.49 0.88
CA ARG A 52 15.95 -13.51 0.21
C ARG A 52 15.79 -12.14 0.86
N LEU A 53 16.87 -11.37 0.97
CA LEU A 53 16.87 -10.05 1.64
C LEU A 53 16.37 -10.11 3.11
N GLY A 54 16.59 -11.23 3.80
CA GLY A 54 16.04 -11.46 5.15
C GLY A 54 14.53 -11.70 5.21
N LEU A 55 13.85 -11.83 4.06
CA LEU A 55 12.42 -12.12 3.98
C LEU A 55 12.19 -13.61 3.70
N GLU A 56 11.28 -14.23 4.46
CA GLU A 56 10.80 -15.59 4.20
C GLU A 56 9.78 -15.59 3.06
N PHE A 57 9.82 -16.60 2.19
CA PHE A 57 8.91 -16.74 1.05
C PHE A 57 7.92 -17.88 1.14
N ARG A 58 7.77 -18.43 2.36
CA ARG A 58 6.76 -19.44 2.64
C ARG A 58 5.38 -18.93 2.27
N ARG A 59 4.64 -19.73 1.50
CA ARG A 59 3.26 -19.43 1.16
C ARG A 59 2.42 -19.35 2.41
N VAL A 60 1.57 -18.35 2.44
CA VAL A 60 0.59 -18.12 3.50
C VAL A 60 -0.79 -18.50 2.98
N MET A 61 -1.53 -19.32 3.71
CA MET A 61 -2.89 -19.69 3.32
C MET A 61 -3.93 -18.75 3.93
N HIS A 62 -4.71 -18.09 3.08
CA HIS A 62 -5.85 -17.26 3.49
C HIS A 62 -7.14 -18.09 3.52
N ASN A 63 -7.25 -19.01 4.49
CA ASN A 63 -8.40 -19.92 4.64
C ASN A 63 -9.62 -19.27 5.33
N THR A 64 -9.42 -18.10 5.92
CA THR A 64 -10.43 -17.27 6.57
C THR A 64 -10.44 -15.90 5.90
N PRO A 65 -11.51 -15.07 6.03
CA PRO A 65 -11.53 -13.71 5.48
C PRO A 65 -10.58 -12.73 6.21
N VAL A 66 -9.63 -13.27 6.98
CA VAL A 66 -8.70 -12.58 7.86
C VAL A 66 -7.37 -13.35 7.83
N TRP A 67 -6.26 -12.63 7.86
CA TRP A 67 -4.90 -13.16 7.86
C TRP A 67 -4.45 -13.59 9.26
N GLY A 68 -4.70 -12.75 10.27
CA GLY A 68 -3.95 -12.79 11.52
C GLY A 68 -2.57 -12.16 11.38
N ASP A 69 -1.99 -11.71 12.51
CA ASP A 69 -0.79 -10.86 12.50
C ASP A 69 0.45 -11.52 11.87
N GLU A 70 0.69 -12.82 12.13
CA GLU A 70 1.83 -13.53 11.55
C GLU A 70 1.74 -13.61 10.03
N CYS A 71 0.60 -14.07 9.52
CA CYS A 71 0.32 -14.16 8.10
C CYS A 71 0.39 -12.79 7.41
N LEU A 72 -0.17 -11.76 8.04
CA LEU A 72 -0.14 -10.38 7.56
C LEU A 72 1.30 -9.87 7.40
N GLN A 73 2.16 -10.13 8.40
CA GLN A 73 3.56 -9.72 8.34
C GLN A 73 4.35 -10.43 7.24
N THR A 74 4.07 -11.72 6.99
CA THR A 74 4.68 -12.47 5.88
C THR A 74 4.23 -11.90 4.53
N VAL A 75 2.94 -11.64 4.34
CA VAL A 75 2.42 -11.03 3.10
C VAL A 75 3.00 -9.63 2.89
N GLN A 76 3.13 -8.81 3.94
CA GLN A 76 3.86 -7.54 3.86
C GLN A 76 5.30 -7.72 3.37
N GLY A 77 6.00 -8.77 3.83
CA GLY A 77 7.32 -9.13 3.34
C GLY A 77 7.33 -9.49 1.84
N HIS A 78 6.35 -10.28 1.39
CA HIS A 78 6.21 -10.62 -0.03
C HIS A 78 5.97 -9.39 -0.91
N VAL A 79 5.14 -8.46 -0.44
CA VAL A 79 4.90 -7.17 -1.11
C VAL A 79 6.18 -6.35 -1.16
N LEU A 80 6.90 -6.24 -0.04
CA LEU A 80 8.16 -5.49 0.04
C LEU A 80 9.20 -6.05 -0.93
N TYR A 81 9.32 -7.37 -1.02
CA TYR A 81 10.18 -8.01 -1.99
C TYR A 81 9.81 -7.65 -3.43
N HIS A 82 8.52 -7.67 -3.77
CA HIS A 82 8.06 -7.29 -5.11
C HIS A 82 8.43 -5.84 -5.42
N VAL A 83 8.13 -4.89 -4.52
CA VAL A 83 8.48 -3.47 -4.71
C VAL A 83 9.97 -3.29 -4.97
N VAL A 84 10.82 -3.86 -4.11
CA VAL A 84 12.28 -3.74 -4.22
C VAL A 84 12.79 -4.42 -5.49
N SER A 85 12.30 -5.62 -5.80
CA SER A 85 12.74 -6.36 -7.00
C SER A 85 12.32 -5.66 -8.29
N ASN A 86 11.11 -5.10 -8.32
CA ASN A 86 10.62 -4.37 -9.49
C ASN A 86 11.46 -3.12 -9.73
N ALA A 87 11.74 -2.35 -8.67
CA ALA A 87 12.59 -1.17 -8.79
C ALA A 87 14.03 -1.51 -9.22
N LYS A 88 14.60 -2.62 -8.71
CA LYS A 88 15.93 -3.07 -9.15
C LYS A 88 15.96 -3.55 -10.58
N ALA A 89 14.90 -4.19 -11.06
CA ALA A 89 14.81 -4.64 -12.44
C ALA A 89 14.73 -3.47 -13.43
N ASN A 90 14.19 -2.33 -12.98
CA ASN A 90 13.97 -1.13 -13.79
C ASN A 90 14.79 0.07 -13.29
N GLU A 91 15.96 -0.18 -12.69
CA GLU A 91 16.80 0.85 -12.07
C GLU A 91 17.20 1.96 -13.05
N ASP A 92 17.66 1.59 -14.25
CA ASP A 92 18.08 2.55 -15.28
C ASP A 92 16.94 3.50 -15.67
N GLU A 93 15.70 3.00 -15.78
CA GLU A 93 14.53 3.79 -16.11
C GLU A 93 14.14 4.74 -14.96
N LEU A 94 14.19 4.24 -13.73
CA LEU A 94 13.89 5.04 -12.53
C LEU A 94 14.93 6.15 -12.33
N GLN A 95 16.21 5.85 -12.50
CA GLN A 95 17.28 6.85 -12.43
C GLN A 95 17.12 7.89 -13.54
N ALA A 96 16.95 7.47 -14.79
CA ALA A 96 16.74 8.39 -15.90
C ALA A 96 15.53 9.30 -15.69
N TYR A 97 14.45 8.75 -15.14
CA TYR A 97 13.30 9.53 -14.72
C TYR A 97 13.74 10.56 -13.66
N PHE A 98 14.18 10.16 -12.47
CA PHE A 98 14.44 11.11 -11.37
C PHE A 98 15.58 12.12 -11.62
N ASP A 99 16.54 11.80 -12.49
CA ASP A 99 17.62 12.70 -12.91
C ASP A 99 17.11 13.92 -13.70
N GLU A 100 15.97 13.81 -14.37
CA GLU A 100 15.29 14.93 -15.03
C GLU A 100 14.56 15.87 -14.05
N SER A 101 15.00 15.94 -12.80
CA SER A 101 14.37 16.75 -11.75
C SER A 101 14.20 18.21 -12.15
N ASP A 102 12.96 18.70 -12.06
CA ASP A 102 12.57 20.09 -12.32
C ASP A 102 12.87 21.01 -11.12
N GLY A 103 13.73 20.58 -10.17
CA GLY A 103 14.13 21.39 -9.00
C GLY A 103 13.44 21.01 -7.68
N GLY A 104 13.21 19.72 -7.46
CA GLY A 104 12.53 19.19 -6.26
C GLY A 104 12.95 19.81 -4.91
N ASP A 105 12.01 19.82 -3.96
CA ASP A 105 12.20 20.30 -2.58
C ASP A 105 12.53 19.11 -1.65
N HIS A 106 13.81 18.74 -1.62
CA HIS A 106 14.30 17.55 -0.91
C HIS A 106 14.05 17.63 0.60
N GLU A 107 14.24 18.81 1.22
CA GLU A 107 14.01 19.00 2.67
C GLU A 107 12.52 18.76 3.00
N GLN A 108 11.62 19.34 2.22
CA GLN A 108 10.19 19.12 2.42
C GLN A 108 9.77 17.69 2.06
N ALA A 109 10.43 17.04 1.10
CA ALA A 109 10.21 15.63 0.78
C ALA A 109 10.52 14.74 1.99
N LEU A 110 11.75 14.84 2.54
CA LEU A 110 12.18 14.08 3.71
C LEU A 110 11.27 14.36 4.92
N ARG A 111 10.93 15.62 5.20
CA ARG A 111 9.96 15.98 6.25
C ARG A 111 8.59 15.32 6.04
N ASN A 112 8.11 15.24 4.80
CA ASN A 112 6.83 14.60 4.50
C ASN A 112 6.90 13.08 4.68
N LEU A 113 8.01 12.44 4.30
CA LEU A 113 8.25 11.02 4.55
C LEU A 113 8.25 10.73 6.06
N SER A 114 8.97 11.52 6.83
CA SER A 114 9.02 11.48 8.30
C SER A 114 7.63 11.63 8.94
N ASN A 115 6.76 12.47 8.35
CA ASN A 115 5.37 12.61 8.78
C ASN A 115 4.47 11.44 8.34
N ALA A 116 4.79 10.79 7.22
CA ALA A 116 4.09 9.60 6.75
C ALA A 116 4.34 8.41 7.69
N TRP A 117 5.59 8.22 8.16
CA TRP A 117 5.92 7.18 9.15
C TRP A 117 5.14 7.34 10.46
N ARG A 118 4.97 8.59 10.93
CA ARG A 118 4.14 8.87 12.12
C ARG A 118 2.67 8.52 11.90
N ASP A 119 2.13 8.83 10.73
CA ASP A 119 0.74 8.47 10.40
C ASP A 119 0.58 6.96 10.19
N GLU A 120 1.59 6.25 9.65
CA GLU A 120 1.60 4.79 9.58
C GLU A 120 1.58 4.17 10.97
N PHE A 121 2.36 4.70 11.92
CA PHE A 121 2.28 4.27 13.31
C PHE A 121 0.86 4.46 13.88
N ALA A 122 0.21 5.60 13.63
CA ALA A 122 -1.17 5.83 14.05
C ALA A 122 -2.18 4.83 13.47
N VAL A 123 -1.93 4.29 12.27
CA VAL A 123 -2.73 3.19 11.68
C VAL A 123 -2.52 1.87 12.41
N ASN A 124 -1.32 1.64 12.96
CA ASN A 124 -0.92 0.36 13.55
C ASN A 124 -0.91 0.33 15.08
N ASP A 125 -0.98 1.46 15.78
CA ASP A 125 -0.90 1.52 17.25
C ASP A 125 -2.17 0.95 17.92
N PRO A 126 -2.12 0.05 18.90
CA PRO A 126 -0.94 -0.68 19.37
C PRO A 126 -0.50 -1.75 18.36
N ILE A 127 0.82 -1.83 18.13
CA ILE A 127 1.43 -2.76 17.16
C ILE A 127 1.14 -4.21 17.53
N GLU A 128 1.34 -4.55 18.81
CA GLU A 128 1.10 -5.89 19.35
C GLU A 128 -0.32 -6.09 19.92
N GLY A 129 -1.24 -5.14 19.68
CA GLY A 129 -2.61 -5.27 20.19
C GLY A 129 -3.54 -6.01 19.24
N GLU A 130 -4.76 -6.25 19.72
CA GLU A 130 -5.78 -6.92 18.94
C GLU A 130 -6.44 -5.96 17.94
N ALA A 131 -6.96 -6.49 16.82
CA ALA A 131 -7.75 -5.71 15.87
C ALA A 131 -8.93 -4.98 16.56
N ALA A 132 -9.47 -5.56 17.64
CA ALA A 132 -10.52 -4.94 18.44
C ALA A 132 -10.09 -3.63 19.11
N ASP A 133 -8.82 -3.49 19.49
CA ASP A 133 -8.28 -2.28 20.11
C ASP A 133 -7.99 -1.22 19.06
N ARG A 134 -7.39 -1.62 17.94
CA ARG A 134 -7.15 -0.73 16.81
C ARG A 134 -8.46 -0.19 16.24
N MET A 135 -9.45 -1.05 16.01
CA MET A 135 -10.69 -0.67 15.35
C MET A 135 -11.67 0.15 16.21
N ARG A 136 -11.32 0.50 17.45
CA ARG A 136 -12.10 1.46 18.26
C ARG A 136 -12.24 2.82 17.58
N THR A 137 -11.26 3.18 16.76
CA THR A 137 -11.19 4.43 16.01
C THR A 137 -11.10 4.19 14.50
N ALA A 138 -11.84 3.20 13.98
CA ALA A 138 -11.74 2.74 12.59
C ALA A 138 -11.84 3.88 11.54
N GLU A 139 -12.80 4.80 11.65
CA GLU A 139 -12.93 5.92 10.70
C GLU A 139 -11.71 6.86 10.75
N TRP A 140 -11.16 7.09 11.94
CA TRP A 140 -9.93 7.85 12.08
C TRP A 140 -8.74 7.10 11.46
N ARG A 141 -8.65 5.78 11.62
CA ARG A 141 -7.59 4.98 10.97
C ARG A 141 -7.70 4.93 9.45
N ILE A 142 -8.92 4.88 8.90
CA ILE A 142 -9.13 5.05 7.45
C ILE A 142 -8.55 6.40 6.99
N SER A 143 -8.81 7.46 7.76
CA SER A 143 -8.21 8.77 7.48
C SER A 143 -6.69 8.77 7.63
N MET A 144 -6.13 8.15 8.67
CA MET A 144 -4.68 8.09 8.88
C MET A 144 -3.97 7.27 7.80
N ALA A 145 -4.54 6.15 7.34
CA ALA A 145 -4.00 5.38 6.23
C ALA A 145 -3.93 6.23 4.95
N TYR A 146 -4.99 7.00 4.65
CA TYR A 146 -4.97 7.96 3.56
C TYR A 146 -3.86 9.00 3.74
N TYR A 147 -3.71 9.60 4.92
CA TYR A 147 -2.74 10.66 5.14
C TYR A 147 -1.30 10.15 5.13
N ALA A 148 -1.04 8.94 5.65
CA ALA A 148 0.25 8.27 5.56
C ALA A 148 0.66 8.12 4.08
N ILE A 149 -0.21 7.53 3.27
CA ILE A 149 0.01 7.35 1.83
C ILE A 149 0.13 8.71 1.12
N TYR A 150 -0.78 9.65 1.37
CA TYR A 150 -0.77 10.97 0.74
C TYR A 150 0.53 11.74 1.03
N LYS A 151 0.99 11.73 2.27
CA LYS A 151 2.25 12.39 2.67
C LYS A 151 3.45 11.70 2.06
N ALA A 152 3.46 10.37 2.04
CA ALA A 152 4.51 9.59 1.38
C ALA A 152 4.59 9.97 -0.11
N TYR A 153 3.52 9.81 -0.87
CA TYR A 153 3.53 10.17 -2.29
C TYR A 153 3.74 11.68 -2.54
N SER A 154 3.31 12.55 -1.62
CA SER A 154 3.69 13.96 -1.69
C SER A 154 5.19 14.17 -1.46
N ALA A 155 5.87 13.33 -0.69
CA ALA A 155 7.33 13.36 -0.56
C ALA A 155 7.98 12.94 -1.88
N LEU A 156 7.55 11.82 -2.46
CA LEU A 156 8.06 11.33 -3.74
C LEU A 156 7.86 12.33 -4.88
N MET A 157 6.67 12.91 -5.01
CA MET A 157 6.43 13.98 -5.99
C MET A 157 7.43 15.13 -5.79
N ARG A 158 7.69 15.52 -4.54
CA ARG A 158 8.56 16.66 -4.20
C ARG A 158 10.04 16.40 -4.43
N SER A 159 10.48 15.13 -4.51
CA SER A 159 11.86 14.86 -4.89
C SER A 159 12.10 15.18 -6.37
N ARG A 160 11.05 15.19 -7.20
CA ARG A 160 11.12 15.51 -8.63
C ARG A 160 10.63 16.91 -8.99
N PHE A 161 9.47 17.32 -8.49
CA PHE A 161 8.77 18.51 -8.97
C PHE A 161 8.79 19.65 -7.93
N ASP A 162 9.20 20.85 -8.35
CA ASP A 162 9.20 22.07 -7.54
C ASP A 162 7.80 22.76 -7.54
N ASP A 163 7.06 22.58 -8.64
CA ASP A 163 5.83 23.27 -9.01
C ASP A 163 4.55 22.66 -8.43
N ILE A 164 4.65 21.60 -7.62
CA ILE A 164 3.50 20.99 -6.91
C ILE A 164 2.75 22.07 -6.11
N LEU A 165 3.42 23.19 -5.82
CA LEU A 165 2.97 24.34 -5.06
C LEU A 165 2.80 25.66 -5.84
N ALA A 166 3.00 25.70 -7.17
CA ALA A 166 3.04 26.96 -7.94
C ALA A 166 1.80 27.87 -7.77
N ASP A 167 0.65 27.31 -7.35
CA ASP A 167 -0.57 28.08 -7.07
C ASP A 167 -0.95 28.18 -5.57
N GLY A 168 0.03 28.14 -4.67
CA GLY A 168 -0.15 28.51 -3.27
C GLY A 168 -0.45 27.35 -2.33
N ARG A 169 0.56 26.98 -1.53
CA ARG A 169 0.48 26.23 -0.25
C ARG A 169 -0.43 25.00 -0.24
N GLY A 170 -0.20 24.10 -1.18
CA GLY A 170 -0.73 22.73 -1.15
C GLY A 170 -2.02 22.67 -1.93
N GLY A 171 -1.91 22.71 -3.27
CA GLY A 171 -3.04 22.46 -4.17
C GLY A 171 -3.91 21.32 -3.65
N THR A 172 -5.22 21.44 -3.82
CA THR A 172 -6.20 20.47 -3.27
C THR A 172 -5.71 19.02 -3.45
N HIS A 173 -6.02 18.11 -2.53
CA HIS A 173 -5.61 16.70 -2.64
C HIS A 173 -5.88 16.11 -4.05
N VAL A 174 -7.01 16.51 -4.65
CA VAL A 174 -7.41 16.18 -6.02
C VAL A 174 -6.40 16.64 -7.06
N ARG A 175 -5.85 17.85 -6.93
CA ARG A 175 -4.83 18.39 -7.85
C ARG A 175 -3.52 17.63 -7.73
N MET A 176 -3.08 17.30 -6.50
CA MET A 176 -1.88 16.49 -6.30
C MET A 176 -2.05 15.14 -6.99
N TRP A 177 -3.16 14.44 -6.74
CA TRP A 177 -3.43 13.15 -7.40
C TRP A 177 -3.57 13.25 -8.91
N LYS A 178 -4.10 14.35 -9.44
CA LYS A 178 -4.10 14.59 -10.89
C LYS A 178 -2.68 14.70 -11.43
N LYS A 179 -1.82 15.55 -10.86
CA LYS A 179 -0.42 15.68 -11.34
C LYS A 179 0.33 14.37 -11.18
N HIS A 180 0.24 13.74 -10.01
CA HIS A 180 0.83 12.41 -9.77
C HIS A 180 0.40 11.39 -10.81
N ARG A 181 -0.88 11.35 -11.16
CA ARG A 181 -1.38 10.41 -12.16
C ARG A 181 -0.72 10.63 -13.51
N TRP A 182 -0.78 11.86 -14.04
CA TRP A 182 -0.31 12.17 -15.39
C TRP A 182 1.21 12.17 -15.53
N GLU A 183 1.93 12.49 -14.46
CA GLU A 183 3.36 12.77 -14.57
C GLU A 183 4.23 11.75 -13.86
N MET A 184 3.71 10.98 -12.91
CA MET A 184 4.45 9.88 -12.27
C MET A 184 3.85 8.52 -12.57
N LEU A 185 2.55 8.34 -12.32
CA LEU A 185 1.93 7.03 -12.50
C LEU A 185 2.02 6.63 -13.96
N ASP A 186 1.60 7.47 -14.91
CA ASP A 186 1.64 7.13 -16.34
C ASP A 186 3.05 6.75 -16.84
N GLU A 187 4.09 7.44 -16.36
CA GLU A 187 5.48 7.21 -16.78
C GLU A 187 6.13 6.02 -16.07
N LEU A 188 5.90 5.87 -14.77
CA LEU A 188 6.56 4.85 -13.94
C LEU A 188 5.65 3.67 -13.62
N THR A 189 4.52 3.52 -14.32
CA THR A 189 3.49 2.52 -14.03
C THR A 189 4.18 1.19 -13.81
N ASP A 190 4.92 0.67 -14.80
CA ASP A 190 5.56 -0.66 -14.84
C ASP A 190 6.84 -0.79 -13.97
N SER A 191 7.46 0.33 -13.60
CA SER A 191 8.82 0.34 -13.04
C SER A 191 8.84 0.53 -11.52
N LEU A 192 7.89 1.29 -10.96
CA LEU A 192 7.84 1.65 -9.54
C LEU A 192 6.61 1.12 -8.82
N TYR A 193 5.44 1.18 -9.46
CA TYR A 193 4.19 0.87 -8.78
C TYR A 193 3.95 -0.64 -8.75
N VAL A 194 3.27 -1.08 -7.70
CA VAL A 194 2.77 -2.44 -7.58
C VAL A 194 1.34 -2.40 -7.09
N TYR A 195 0.68 -3.55 -7.13
CA TYR A 195 -0.68 -3.67 -6.63
C TYR A 195 -0.87 -3.24 -5.17
N PRO A 196 -2.01 -2.59 -4.84
CA PRO A 196 -3.11 -2.18 -5.72
C PRO A 196 -2.97 -0.76 -6.29
N PHE A 197 -1.80 -0.12 -6.20
CA PHE A 197 -1.59 1.31 -6.50
C PHE A 197 -1.49 1.62 -8.00
N MET A 198 -2.55 1.32 -8.76
CA MET A 198 -2.59 1.43 -10.21
C MET A 198 -3.95 1.95 -10.73
N TYR A 199 -4.10 1.99 -12.06
CA TYR A 199 -5.36 2.27 -12.73
C TYR A 199 -6.40 1.18 -12.49
N PHE A 200 -7.65 1.58 -12.34
CA PHE A 200 -8.75 0.63 -12.41
C PHE A 200 -9.00 0.23 -13.86
N PRO A 201 -9.20 -1.08 -14.14
CA PRO A 201 -9.52 -1.57 -15.49
C PRO A 201 -10.94 -1.20 -15.94
N GLU A 202 -11.78 -0.75 -15.02
CA GLU A 202 -13.16 -0.30 -15.27
C GLU A 202 -13.18 1.22 -15.51
N GLY A 203 -14.02 1.68 -16.45
CA GLY A 203 -14.27 3.12 -16.68
C GLY A 203 -13.47 3.76 -17.81
N ASN A 204 -12.74 2.97 -18.62
CA ASN A 204 -12.01 3.41 -19.82
C ASN A 204 -11.06 4.60 -19.56
N PHE A 205 -10.37 4.58 -18.41
CA PHE A 205 -9.47 5.67 -18.02
C PHE A 205 -8.09 5.58 -18.66
N SER A 206 -7.65 4.36 -18.98
CA SER A 206 -6.39 4.06 -19.65
C SER A 206 -6.52 2.75 -20.42
N ASP A 207 -5.85 2.63 -21.56
CA ASP A 207 -5.66 1.35 -22.27
C ASP A 207 -4.56 0.49 -21.61
N HIS A 208 -3.78 1.10 -20.71
CA HIS A 208 -2.69 0.49 -19.96
C HIS A 208 -3.08 0.39 -18.48
N TRP A 209 -3.14 -0.84 -17.96
CA TRP A 209 -3.51 -1.16 -16.58
C TRP A 209 -2.42 -1.93 -15.83
N PHE A 210 -1.16 -1.87 -16.32
CA PHE A 210 0.11 -2.40 -15.77
C PHE A 210 0.47 -3.88 -16.12
N ASP A 211 1.77 -4.18 -16.22
CA ASP A 211 2.36 -5.52 -16.33
C ASP A 211 2.82 -6.09 -14.97
N TRP A 212 2.19 -7.17 -14.53
CA TRP A 212 2.41 -7.81 -13.22
C TRP A 212 3.60 -8.76 -13.13
N SER A 213 4.78 -8.39 -13.64
CA SER A 213 5.90 -9.32 -13.65
C SER A 213 6.31 -9.77 -12.23
N SER A 214 6.08 -11.07 -11.96
CA SER A 214 6.52 -11.90 -10.83
C SER A 214 6.68 -11.23 -9.45
N PRO A 215 5.67 -11.29 -8.55
CA PRO A 215 5.75 -10.75 -7.18
C PRO A 215 6.69 -11.56 -6.25
N TYR A 216 7.36 -12.56 -6.80
CA TYR A 216 8.27 -13.45 -6.10
C TYR A 216 9.43 -13.88 -7.01
N PRO A 217 10.52 -14.42 -6.45
CA PRO A 217 11.66 -14.88 -7.24
C PRO A 217 11.22 -15.92 -8.29
N ASP A 218 11.79 -15.85 -9.49
CA ASP A 218 11.69 -16.93 -10.47
C ASP A 218 12.45 -18.17 -10.00
N TRP A 219 11.97 -19.35 -10.40
CA TRP A 219 12.64 -20.64 -10.22
C TRP A 219 12.38 -21.53 -11.44
N ASN A 220 13.21 -22.53 -11.69
CA ASN A 220 13.20 -23.30 -12.95
C ASN A 220 11.95 -24.19 -13.10
N SER A 221 11.25 -24.50 -12.01
CA SER A 221 9.98 -25.24 -12.08
C SER A 221 8.73 -24.34 -12.10
N ARG A 222 8.90 -23.02 -12.26
CA ARG A 222 7.81 -22.07 -12.44
C ARG A 222 7.08 -22.34 -13.76
N SER A 223 5.76 -22.52 -13.71
CA SER A 223 4.94 -22.68 -14.91
C SER A 223 4.88 -21.36 -15.69
N SER A 224 4.95 -21.44 -17.02
CA SER A 224 4.86 -20.28 -17.94
C SER A 224 3.54 -19.52 -17.83
N ASP A 225 2.49 -20.16 -17.31
CA ASP A 225 1.14 -19.60 -17.27
C ASP A 225 0.87 -18.80 -15.98
N ILE A 226 1.77 -18.88 -14.98
CA ILE A 226 1.58 -18.25 -13.67
C ILE A 226 1.38 -16.74 -13.80
N ASP A 227 2.21 -16.06 -14.59
CA ASP A 227 2.11 -14.60 -14.77
C ASP A 227 0.76 -14.21 -15.37
N SER A 228 0.24 -14.97 -16.34
CA SER A 228 -1.07 -14.72 -16.93
C SER A 228 -2.19 -14.87 -15.90
N VAL A 229 -2.11 -15.85 -15.00
CA VAL A 229 -3.13 -16.08 -13.97
C VAL A 229 -3.08 -15.00 -12.89
N LEU A 230 -1.88 -14.59 -12.48
CA LEU A 230 -1.70 -13.49 -11.52
C LEU A 230 -2.28 -12.18 -12.07
N ASN A 231 -2.00 -11.87 -13.34
CA ASN A 231 -2.57 -10.73 -14.07
C ASN A 231 -4.10 -10.77 -14.13
N GLU A 232 -4.70 -11.93 -14.40
CA GLU A 232 -6.16 -12.08 -14.43
C GLU A 232 -6.79 -11.84 -13.05
N LYS A 233 -6.23 -12.48 -12.02
CA LYS A 233 -6.67 -12.33 -10.62
C LYS A 233 -6.59 -10.90 -10.10
N ALA A 234 -5.49 -10.24 -10.41
CA ALA A 234 -5.24 -8.84 -10.19
C ALA A 234 -6.33 -7.94 -10.79
N ARG A 235 -6.57 -8.11 -12.09
CA ARG A 235 -7.57 -7.35 -12.84
C ARG A 235 -8.96 -7.55 -12.26
N ASP A 236 -9.34 -8.79 -12.01
CA ASP A 236 -10.64 -9.13 -11.44
C ASP A 236 -10.84 -8.50 -10.05
N SER A 237 -9.78 -8.52 -9.23
CA SER A 237 -9.79 -7.89 -7.90
C SER A 237 -9.94 -6.37 -7.98
N LEU A 238 -9.24 -5.69 -8.89
CA LEU A 238 -9.40 -4.25 -9.13
C LEU A 238 -10.81 -3.90 -9.62
N SER A 239 -11.33 -4.66 -10.57
CA SER A 239 -12.71 -4.53 -11.04
C SER A 239 -13.72 -4.69 -9.90
N GLU A 240 -13.53 -5.67 -9.02
CA GLU A 240 -14.41 -5.86 -7.87
C GLU A 240 -14.32 -4.70 -6.87
N MET A 241 -13.11 -4.24 -6.55
CA MET A 241 -12.91 -3.06 -5.68
C MET A 241 -13.58 -1.80 -6.26
N TYR A 242 -13.45 -1.56 -7.56
CA TYR A 242 -14.12 -0.44 -8.25
C TYR A 242 -15.65 -0.53 -8.12
N ARG A 243 -16.23 -1.71 -8.30
CA ARG A 243 -17.68 -1.93 -8.13
C ARG A 243 -18.13 -1.70 -6.69
N TYR A 244 -17.34 -2.11 -5.70
CA TYR A 244 -17.64 -1.79 -4.29
C TYR A 244 -17.58 -0.29 -4.01
N ARG A 245 -16.66 0.45 -4.64
CA ARG A 245 -16.61 1.92 -4.52
C ARG A 245 -17.94 2.57 -4.89
N GLN A 246 -18.62 2.08 -5.92
CA GLN A 246 -19.93 2.61 -6.34
C GLN A 246 -21.01 2.48 -5.26
N SER A 247 -20.83 1.56 -4.29
CA SER A 247 -21.84 1.29 -3.25
C SER A 247 -21.72 2.15 -2.00
N PHE A 248 -20.62 2.89 -1.79
CA PHE A 248 -20.45 3.76 -0.62
C PHE A 248 -20.16 5.23 -0.93
N HIS A 249 -19.78 5.57 -2.17
CA HIS A 249 -19.54 6.95 -2.57
C HIS A 249 -20.88 7.73 -2.74
N GLU A 250 -20.90 9.01 -2.35
CA GLU A 250 -22.08 9.88 -2.47
C GLU A 250 -22.53 10.09 -3.93
N ASP A 251 -21.57 10.11 -4.85
CA ASP A 251 -21.78 10.18 -6.31
C ASP A 251 -21.19 8.93 -6.99
N PRO A 252 -21.96 7.84 -7.15
CA PRO A 252 -21.47 6.59 -7.74
C PRO A 252 -20.88 6.75 -9.15
N ASP A 253 -21.31 7.77 -9.90
CA ASP A 253 -20.89 8.03 -11.27
C ASP A 253 -19.65 8.93 -11.35
N ALA A 254 -19.23 9.54 -10.24
CA ALA A 254 -18.01 10.34 -10.20
C ALA A 254 -16.78 9.51 -10.60
N PRO A 255 -15.88 10.05 -11.44
CA PRO A 255 -14.69 9.35 -11.88
C PRO A 255 -13.84 8.83 -10.72
N CYS A 256 -13.37 7.59 -10.83
CA CYS A 256 -12.41 6.99 -9.91
C CYS A 256 -11.33 6.25 -10.71
N PRO A 257 -10.41 6.96 -11.38
CA PRO A 257 -9.48 6.35 -12.33
C PRO A 257 -8.46 5.41 -11.71
N THR A 258 -7.97 5.70 -10.50
CA THR A 258 -6.92 4.92 -9.86
C THR A 258 -7.29 4.55 -8.43
N PHE A 259 -6.52 3.62 -7.84
CA PHE A 259 -6.66 3.27 -6.44
C PHE A 259 -6.47 4.47 -5.50
N PHE A 260 -5.66 5.46 -5.87
CA PHE A 260 -5.50 6.72 -5.14
C PHE A 260 -6.80 7.52 -5.02
N ASP A 261 -7.61 7.55 -6.09
CA ASP A 261 -8.94 8.16 -6.05
C ASP A 261 -9.88 7.41 -5.11
N MET A 262 -9.78 6.07 -5.05
CA MET A 262 -10.54 5.28 -4.09
C MET A 262 -10.12 5.57 -2.65
N LEU A 263 -8.83 5.74 -2.37
CA LEU A 263 -8.33 6.16 -1.05
C LEU A 263 -8.90 7.52 -0.64
N LEU A 264 -8.94 8.49 -1.57
CA LEU A 264 -9.55 9.79 -1.31
C LEU A 264 -11.05 9.67 -1.00
N ASN A 265 -11.77 8.83 -1.76
CA ASN A 265 -13.18 8.53 -1.53
C ASN A 265 -13.41 7.91 -0.15
N LEU A 266 -12.56 6.96 0.28
CA LEU A 266 -12.61 6.36 1.62
C LEU A 266 -12.35 7.40 2.72
N ARG A 267 -11.37 8.28 2.53
CA ARG A 267 -11.10 9.39 3.47
C ARG A 267 -12.26 10.36 3.56
N HIS A 268 -12.94 10.66 2.46
CA HIS A 268 -14.15 11.50 2.46
C HIS A 268 -15.29 10.83 3.20
N TRP A 269 -15.53 9.55 2.91
CA TRP A 269 -16.53 8.75 3.61
C TRP A 269 -16.30 8.75 5.13
N ALA A 270 -15.06 8.53 5.56
CA ALA A 270 -14.69 8.47 6.97
C ALA A 270 -14.88 9.80 7.72
N ASN A 271 -14.57 10.94 7.06
CA ASN A 271 -14.64 12.26 7.70
C ASN A 271 -16.02 12.91 7.65
N TYR A 272 -16.76 12.73 6.56
CA TYR A 272 -17.93 13.56 6.26
C TYR A 272 -19.23 12.78 6.24
N HIS A 273 -19.20 11.47 5.99
CA HIS A 273 -20.45 10.72 5.85
C HIS A 273 -20.90 10.17 7.21
N ARG A 274 -20.09 9.35 7.89
CA ARG A 274 -20.60 8.50 8.97
C ARG A 274 -19.58 8.17 10.06
N GLY A 275 -19.17 9.17 10.86
CA GLY A 275 -18.36 8.94 12.05
C GLY A 275 -19.06 8.06 13.09
N GLY A 276 -18.38 7.03 13.59
CA GLY A 276 -18.86 6.13 14.64
C GLY A 276 -19.79 5.01 14.15
N VAL A 277 -20.00 4.84 12.84
CA VAL A 277 -20.75 3.69 12.31
C VAL A 277 -20.03 2.37 12.61
N PHE A 278 -18.70 2.43 12.71
CA PHE A 278 -17.88 1.31 13.13
C PHE A 278 -17.66 1.25 14.65
N SER A 279 -17.93 2.30 15.42
CA SER A 279 -17.83 2.20 16.89
C SER A 279 -18.79 1.14 17.50
N ARG A 280 -19.81 0.72 16.76
CA ARG A 280 -20.77 -0.33 17.14
C ARG A 280 -20.61 -1.64 16.37
N LEU A 281 -19.53 -1.79 15.58
CA LEU A 281 -19.24 -2.86 14.61
C LEU A 281 -19.97 -4.18 14.91
N TYR A 282 -21.03 -4.42 14.15
CA TYR A 282 -21.74 -5.70 14.11
C TYR A 282 -20.90 -6.68 13.27
N GLY A 283 -20.45 -7.78 13.89
CA GLY A 283 -19.64 -8.82 13.25
C GLY A 283 -18.13 -8.60 13.38
N SER A 284 -17.45 -9.52 14.06
CA SER A 284 -16.00 -9.52 14.25
C SER A 284 -15.23 -9.56 12.93
N GLY A 285 -15.70 -10.33 11.95
CA GLY A 285 -15.01 -10.53 10.66
C GLY A 285 -14.75 -9.26 9.86
N LEU A 286 -15.68 -8.29 9.84
CA LEU A 286 -15.48 -7.03 9.13
C LEU A 286 -14.48 -6.11 9.85
N ARG A 287 -14.30 -6.25 11.17
CA ARG A 287 -13.30 -5.48 11.92
C ARG A 287 -11.90 -5.87 11.49
N PHE A 288 -11.64 -7.17 11.44
CA PHE A 288 -10.36 -7.73 11.02
C PHE A 288 -10.04 -7.37 9.57
N ALA A 289 -11.01 -7.51 8.66
CA ALA A 289 -10.81 -7.15 7.26
C ALA A 289 -10.39 -5.67 7.10
N ILE A 290 -11.05 -4.75 7.81
CA ILE A 290 -10.69 -3.33 7.79
C ILE A 290 -9.30 -3.10 8.39
N ASP A 291 -9.01 -3.68 9.57
CA ASP A 291 -7.71 -3.54 10.22
C ASP A 291 -6.56 -4.02 9.32
N GLU A 292 -6.63 -5.25 8.84
CA GLU A 292 -5.58 -5.87 8.02
C GLU A 292 -5.46 -5.17 6.67
N GLY A 293 -6.57 -4.86 6.03
CA GLY A 293 -6.57 -4.16 4.75
C GLY A 293 -5.96 -2.76 4.85
N LEU A 294 -6.24 -2.00 5.92
CA LEU A 294 -5.60 -0.70 6.16
C LEU A 294 -4.09 -0.84 6.37
N ARG A 295 -3.66 -1.87 7.10
CA ARG A 295 -2.24 -2.13 7.37
C ARG A 295 -1.49 -2.59 6.13
N LEU A 296 -2.11 -3.40 5.26
CA LEU A 296 -1.54 -3.83 3.98
C LEU A 296 -1.34 -2.65 3.03
N ILE A 297 -2.39 -1.85 2.77
CA ILE A 297 -2.28 -0.75 1.81
C ILE A 297 -1.34 0.35 2.30
N THR A 298 -1.33 0.63 3.60
CA THR A 298 -0.44 1.64 4.18
C THR A 298 1.01 1.18 4.03
N PHE A 299 1.31 -0.05 4.45
CA PHE A 299 2.65 -0.62 4.31
C PHE A 299 3.13 -0.64 2.85
N THR A 300 2.26 -1.09 1.94
CA THR A 300 2.54 -1.16 0.49
C THR A 300 2.81 0.24 -0.09
N GLY A 301 1.96 1.21 0.21
CA GLY A 301 2.09 2.58 -0.30
C GLY A 301 3.35 3.28 0.19
N LEU A 302 3.73 3.06 1.46
CA LEU A 302 5.00 3.57 1.99
C LEU A 302 6.19 2.86 1.36
N ALA A 303 6.16 1.54 1.17
CA ALA A 303 7.26 0.81 0.54
C ALA A 303 7.55 1.33 -0.88
N ILE A 304 6.51 1.51 -1.70
CA ILE A 304 6.66 2.09 -3.06
C ILE A 304 7.32 3.47 -3.00
N THR A 305 6.83 4.32 -2.08
CA THR A 305 7.35 5.69 -1.96
C THR A 305 8.79 5.73 -1.48
N GLU A 306 9.12 4.96 -0.45
CA GLU A 306 10.46 4.89 0.11
C GLU A 306 11.47 4.42 -0.93
N VAL A 307 11.14 3.37 -1.69
CA VAL A 307 11.99 2.91 -2.80
C VAL A 307 12.12 3.97 -3.88
N GLY A 308 11.03 4.64 -4.28
CA GLY A 308 11.10 5.76 -5.23
C GLY A 308 11.96 6.93 -4.73
N LEU A 309 11.92 7.23 -3.44
CA LEU A 309 12.77 8.26 -2.83
C LEU A 309 14.23 7.83 -2.75
N ILE A 310 14.52 6.56 -2.48
CA ILE A 310 15.89 6.01 -2.55
C ILE A 310 16.45 6.13 -3.97
N GLN A 311 15.65 5.81 -4.98
CA GLN A 311 16.04 5.98 -6.39
C GLN A 311 16.26 7.45 -6.76
N SER A 312 15.49 8.36 -6.16
CA SER A 312 15.57 9.80 -6.45
C SER A 312 16.66 10.55 -5.69
N LEU A 313 16.97 10.15 -4.45
CA LEU A 313 17.81 10.92 -3.52
C LEU A 313 19.06 10.14 -3.06
N GLY A 314 19.16 8.86 -3.40
CA GLY A 314 20.16 7.93 -2.89
C GLY A 314 19.76 7.30 -1.55
N TYR A 315 20.26 6.08 -1.30
CA TYR A 315 20.01 5.32 -0.08
C TYR A 315 20.46 6.09 1.17
N ASP A 316 21.71 6.57 1.21
CA ASP A 316 22.29 7.27 2.36
C ASP A 316 21.45 8.46 2.83
N THR A 317 20.91 9.25 1.90
CA THR A 317 20.08 10.42 2.21
C THR A 317 18.79 10.02 2.92
N VAL A 318 18.14 8.96 2.43
CA VAL A 318 16.87 8.47 2.96
C VAL A 318 17.08 7.71 4.28
N GLU A 319 18.21 7.01 4.41
CA GLU A 319 18.66 6.36 5.65
C GLU A 319 18.95 7.39 6.75
N GLU A 320 19.62 8.51 6.45
CA GLU A 320 19.89 9.55 7.44
C GLU A 320 18.59 10.10 8.05
N GLU A 321 17.56 10.36 7.23
CA GLU A 321 16.24 10.78 7.70
C GLU A 321 15.57 9.69 8.55
N PHE A 322 15.71 8.41 8.16
CA PHE A 322 15.21 7.30 8.98
C PHE A 322 15.92 7.19 10.32
N LEU A 323 17.23 7.32 10.38
CA LEU A 323 18.00 7.28 11.63
C LEU A 323 17.62 8.46 12.55
N ALA A 324 17.42 9.65 11.98
CA ALA A 324 16.91 10.80 12.72
C ALA A 324 15.49 10.56 13.27
N PHE A 325 14.61 9.96 12.46
CA PHE A 325 13.26 9.57 12.88
C PHE A 325 13.29 8.49 13.97
N GLU A 326 14.16 7.49 13.84
CA GLU A 326 14.32 6.41 14.82
C GLU A 326 14.80 6.97 16.17
N GLN A 327 15.76 7.90 16.15
CA GLN A 327 16.21 8.61 17.35
C GLN A 327 15.08 9.42 17.99
N SER A 328 14.30 10.15 17.19
CA SER A 328 13.09 10.85 17.68
C SER A 328 12.06 9.87 18.27
N SER A 329 11.95 8.67 17.74
CA SER A 329 11.03 7.63 18.21
C SER A 329 11.46 7.10 19.57
N LYS A 330 12.76 6.86 19.78
CA LYS A 330 13.36 6.46 21.07
C LYS A 330 13.09 7.48 22.19
N GLU A 331 13.05 8.76 21.87
CA GLU A 331 12.74 9.85 22.82
C GLU A 331 11.23 10.03 23.07
N GLY A 332 10.40 9.63 22.11
CA GLY A 332 8.94 9.78 22.14
C GLY A 332 8.20 8.44 22.29
N VAL A 333 7.68 7.92 21.17
CA VAL A 333 6.98 6.62 21.11
C VAL A 333 7.87 5.63 20.37
N GLN A 334 8.55 4.76 21.12
CA GLN A 334 9.57 3.86 20.59
C GLN A 334 9.05 3.00 19.42
N ASP A 335 7.82 2.50 19.55
CA ASP A 335 7.20 1.62 18.55
C ASP A 335 6.95 2.31 17.19
N SER A 336 7.00 3.64 17.12
CA SER A 336 6.74 4.37 15.88
C SER A 336 7.77 4.13 14.78
N SER A 337 8.96 3.63 15.10
CA SER A 337 9.97 3.21 14.11
C SER A 337 9.85 1.75 13.67
N TYR A 338 8.94 0.94 14.22
CA TYR A 338 8.86 -0.50 13.96
C TYR A 338 8.72 -0.86 12.47
N PHE A 339 7.74 -0.28 11.77
CA PHE A 339 7.50 -0.59 10.35
C PHE A 339 8.57 -0.02 9.42
N PRO A 340 9.01 1.25 9.57
CA PRO A 340 10.15 1.76 8.82
C PRO A 340 11.40 0.90 9.05
N ALA A 341 11.77 0.56 10.29
CA ALA A 341 12.93 -0.27 10.57
C ALA A 341 12.89 -1.63 9.86
N ARG A 342 11.72 -2.28 9.82
CA ARG A 342 11.54 -3.54 9.06
C ARG A 342 11.80 -3.36 7.57
N ARG A 343 11.39 -2.23 6.97
CA ARG A 343 11.61 -1.95 5.55
C ARG A 343 13.06 -1.57 5.26
N PHE A 344 13.66 -0.73 6.09
CA PHE A 344 15.07 -0.33 5.96
C PHE A 344 16.04 -1.50 6.09
N ALA A 345 15.75 -2.49 6.93
CA ALA A 345 16.56 -3.72 6.99
C ALA A 345 16.62 -4.50 5.66
N VAL A 346 15.59 -4.35 4.81
CA VAL A 346 15.56 -4.94 3.46
C VAL A 346 16.24 -4.00 2.46
N TYR A 347 16.00 -2.69 2.56
CA TYR A 347 16.64 -1.69 1.70
C TYR A 347 18.16 -1.70 1.85
N GLU A 348 18.69 -1.78 3.07
CA GLU A 348 20.13 -1.87 3.33
C GLU A 348 20.78 -3.03 2.55
N GLN A 349 20.15 -4.20 2.55
CA GLN A 349 20.66 -5.38 1.85
C GLN A 349 20.50 -5.31 0.33
N ALA A 350 19.52 -4.56 -0.16
CA ALA A 350 19.10 -4.59 -1.56
C ALA A 350 19.57 -3.38 -2.37
N LEU A 351 19.62 -2.22 -1.73
CA LEU A 351 19.81 -0.89 -2.31
C LEU A 351 20.93 -0.10 -1.58
N GLY A 352 21.48 -0.64 -0.49
CA GLY A 352 22.72 -0.13 0.10
C GLY A 352 23.93 -0.54 -0.77
N ASP A 353 24.88 0.38 -0.92
CA ASP A 353 26.09 0.23 -1.74
C ASP A 353 27.10 -0.83 -1.22
#